data_AF-A0A124F1L6-F1
#
_entry.id   AF-A0A124F1L6-F1
#
_cell.length_a   1.000
_cell.length_b   1.000
_cell.length_c   1.000
_cell.angle_alpha   90.00
_cell.angle_beta   90.00
_cell.angle_gamma   90.00
#
_symmetry.space_group_name_H-M   'P 1'
#
loop_
_entity.id
_entity.type
_entity.pdbx_description
1 polymer ?
#
loop_
_entity_poly.entity_id
_entity_poly.type
_entity_poly.pdbx_seq_one_letter_code
_entity_poly.pdbx_strand_id
1 'polypeptide(L)'
;MLRTFDEKLNGFLFVVILPFLLFFMSYYGFESSYVKLKSMESPPDFMFTSVYAYRVIPNFLMVEVTGFLDFIINSYLSPLKVVLLKNGTVFYHSVFLINSVFLVFSSIVLDSILKLSPIEVLGNSNIKKIVHLLAVFFIVIVQYVPTNCDLMAIFFYLLGVLFSLQYFHRKKRSDFIFLCITVLVSTLIRETACLNIAFFAAIFIENKAGVFKYIKEIGILVLSFVLPYLGLKIMIPQDVSFFEGVYLAENFTSPFNLAGFLFASIGFYFIYSLCSVEGKSILKKYLFFSIPYLGMITLVGLFWEVRLFLPLLLSGLIVAFHQFENIHTT
;
A
#
# COMPACT_ATOMS: atom_id res chain seq x y z
N MET A 1 -12.21 27.71 -22.07
CA MET A 1 -12.31 26.32 -22.55
C MET A 1 -10.94 25.66 -22.71
N LEU A 2 -9.93 26.33 -23.29
CA LEU A 2 -8.55 25.82 -23.38
C LEU A 2 -7.86 25.62 -22.01
N ARG A 3 -7.90 26.62 -21.11
CA ARG A 3 -7.34 26.52 -19.75
C ARG A 3 -7.81 25.30 -18.95
N THR A 4 -9.11 24.99 -19.01
CA THR A 4 -9.71 23.84 -18.33
C THR A 4 -9.32 22.50 -18.96
N PHE A 5 -8.99 22.50 -20.26
CA PHE A 5 -8.51 21.30 -20.95
C PHE A 5 -7.03 21.07 -20.61
N ASP A 6 -6.21 22.12 -20.62
CA ASP A 6 -4.80 22.08 -20.24
C ASP A 6 -4.62 21.65 -18.78
N GLU A 7 -5.46 22.12 -17.86
CA GLU A 7 -5.44 21.68 -16.46
C GLU A 7 -5.81 20.20 -16.30
N LYS A 8 -6.83 19.72 -17.01
CA LYS A 8 -7.22 18.30 -17.00
C LYS A 8 -6.15 17.41 -17.63
N LEU A 9 -5.55 17.84 -18.73
CA LEU A 9 -4.46 17.14 -19.40
C LEU A 9 -3.22 17.07 -18.51
N ASN A 10 -2.83 18.19 -17.89
CA ASN A 10 -1.72 18.23 -16.94
C ASN A 10 -1.97 17.33 -15.73
N GLY A 11 -3.20 17.30 -15.21
CA GLY A 11 -3.60 16.39 -14.15
C GLY A 11 -3.50 14.92 -14.55
N PHE A 12 -3.97 14.57 -15.76
CA PHE A 12 -3.87 13.21 -16.30
C PHE A 12 -2.40 12.78 -16.51
N LEU A 13 -1.59 13.64 -17.14
CA LEU A 13 -0.17 13.37 -17.35
C LEU A 13 0.56 13.15 -16.02
N PHE A 14 0.26 13.97 -15.01
CA PHE A 14 0.93 13.91 -13.72
C PHE A 14 0.47 12.77 -12.83
N VAL A 15 -0.84 12.48 -12.77
CA VAL A 15 -1.41 11.47 -11.86
C VAL A 15 -1.42 10.07 -12.47
N VAL A 16 -1.47 9.95 -13.80
CA VAL A 16 -1.60 8.66 -14.49
C VAL A 16 -0.33 8.30 -15.26
N ILE A 17 0.09 9.15 -16.20
CA ILE A 17 1.18 8.82 -17.12
C ILE A 17 2.53 8.80 -16.40
N LEU A 18 2.82 9.78 -15.55
CA LEU A 18 4.09 9.89 -14.85
C LEU A 18 4.37 8.68 -13.91
N PRO A 19 3.45 8.26 -13.00
CA PRO A 19 3.67 7.06 -12.19
C PRO A 19 3.90 5.80 -13.02
N PHE A 20 3.14 5.64 -14.11
CA PHE A 20 3.30 4.53 -15.03
C PHE A 20 4.70 4.52 -15.66
N LEU A 21 5.17 5.66 -16.18
CA LEU A 21 6.50 5.78 -16.78
C LEU A 21 7.62 5.55 -15.77
N LEU A 22 7.51 6.12 -14.57
CA LEU A 22 8.48 5.91 -13.48
C LEU A 22 8.59 4.42 -13.13
N PHE A 23 7.46 3.73 -13.00
CA PHE A 23 7.45 2.30 -12.72
C PHE A 23 7.96 1.48 -13.89
N PHE A 24 7.61 1.82 -15.13
CA PHE A 24 8.15 1.17 -16.33
C PHE A 24 9.68 1.27 -16.38
N MET A 25 10.23 2.47 -16.16
CA MET A 25 11.67 2.69 -16.11
C MET A 25 12.33 1.95 -14.95
N SER A 26 11.73 1.97 -13.76
CA SER A 26 12.26 1.25 -12.61
C SER A 26 12.21 -0.26 -12.80
N TYR A 27 11.14 -0.81 -13.38
CA TYR A 27 10.91 -2.25 -13.47
C TYR A 27 11.76 -2.92 -14.57
N TYR A 28 11.87 -2.27 -15.74
CA TYR A 28 12.68 -2.81 -16.84
C TYR A 28 14.11 -2.26 -16.87
N GLY A 29 14.34 -1.08 -16.29
CA GLY A 29 15.64 -0.42 -16.26
C GLY A 29 16.48 -0.77 -15.03
N PHE A 30 15.85 -0.99 -13.86
CA PHE A 30 16.56 -1.61 -12.74
C PHE A 30 16.36 -3.12 -12.86
N GLU A 31 17.40 -3.84 -13.31
CA GLU A 31 17.36 -5.29 -13.20
C GLU A 31 17.26 -5.66 -11.73
N SER A 32 16.07 -6.14 -11.31
CA SER A 32 15.84 -6.55 -9.94
C SER A 32 16.91 -7.55 -9.53
N SER A 33 17.44 -7.41 -8.31
CA SER A 33 18.37 -8.37 -7.72
C SER A 33 17.83 -9.81 -7.67
N TYR A 34 16.52 -9.99 -7.92
CA TYR A 34 15.85 -11.27 -8.06
C TYR A 34 15.72 -11.69 -9.53
N VAL A 35 16.86 -11.96 -10.17
CA VAL A 35 17.00 -12.48 -11.55
C VAL A 35 16.06 -13.67 -11.84
N LYS A 36 15.67 -14.43 -10.80
CA LYS A 36 14.78 -15.59 -10.90
C LYS A 36 13.37 -15.26 -11.42
N LEU A 37 12.83 -14.07 -11.14
CA LEU A 37 11.47 -13.69 -11.57
C LEU A 37 11.38 -13.52 -13.09
N LYS A 38 12.44 -12.99 -13.72
CA LYS A 38 12.51 -12.76 -15.16
C LYS A 38 12.55 -14.06 -15.97
N SER A 39 12.97 -15.16 -15.36
CA SER A 39 13.07 -16.49 -15.97
C SER A 39 11.89 -17.43 -15.65
N MET A 40 10.96 -17.05 -14.77
CA MET A 40 9.82 -17.90 -14.41
C MET A 40 8.78 -17.92 -15.53
N GLU A 41 8.49 -19.08 -16.10
CA GLU A 41 7.54 -19.19 -17.22
C GLU A 41 6.07 -19.07 -16.79
N SER A 42 5.76 -19.50 -15.57
CA SER A 42 4.41 -19.54 -15.00
C SER A 42 4.40 -19.05 -13.55
N PRO A 43 3.21 -18.72 -12.99
CA PRO A 43 3.07 -18.45 -11.57
C PRO A 43 3.58 -19.65 -10.74
N PRO A 44 4.64 -19.49 -9.94
CA PRO A 44 5.19 -20.60 -9.16
C PRO A 44 4.24 -21.16 -8.09
N ASP A 45 4.32 -22.47 -7.89
CA ASP A 45 3.49 -23.22 -6.93
C ASP A 45 3.61 -22.70 -5.50
N PHE A 46 4.76 -22.12 -5.12
CA PHE A 46 4.95 -21.57 -3.77
C PHE A 46 3.92 -20.48 -3.43
N MET A 47 3.36 -19.78 -4.43
CA MET A 47 2.31 -18.77 -4.20
C MET A 47 1.04 -19.37 -3.57
N PHE A 48 0.79 -20.67 -3.78
CA PHE A 48 -0.39 -21.37 -3.26
C PHE A 48 -0.08 -22.22 -2.02
N THR A 49 1.11 -22.07 -1.46
CA THR A 49 1.55 -22.80 -0.25
C THR A 49 1.89 -21.83 0.87
N SER A 50 1.95 -22.34 2.11
CA SER A 50 2.45 -21.57 3.27
C SER A 50 1.65 -20.28 3.50
N VAL A 51 2.32 -19.22 3.97
CA VAL A 51 1.75 -17.91 4.28
C VAL A 51 1.25 -17.20 3.01
N TYR A 52 1.79 -17.54 1.83
CA TYR A 52 1.36 -16.96 0.56
C TYR A 52 0.00 -17.47 0.10
N ALA A 53 -0.42 -18.66 0.53
CA ALA A 53 -1.70 -19.25 0.16
C ALA A 53 -2.91 -18.40 0.59
N TYR A 54 -2.75 -17.61 1.67
CA TYR A 54 -3.81 -16.73 2.17
C TYR A 54 -3.99 -15.46 1.32
N ARG A 55 -3.11 -15.18 0.36
CA ARG A 55 -3.18 -14.03 -0.57
C ARG A 55 -4.02 -14.37 -1.80
N VAL A 56 -5.26 -14.77 -1.55
CA VAL A 56 -6.19 -15.32 -2.53
C VAL A 56 -6.34 -14.42 -3.75
N ILE A 57 -6.72 -13.15 -3.56
CA ILE A 57 -7.03 -12.24 -4.68
C ILE A 57 -5.80 -12.01 -5.59
N PRO A 58 -4.61 -11.65 -5.08
CA PRO A 58 -3.41 -11.50 -5.90
C PRO A 58 -3.02 -12.75 -6.67
N ASN A 59 -3.18 -13.93 -6.05
CA ASN A 59 -2.76 -15.19 -6.67
C ASN A 59 -3.69 -15.56 -7.84
N PHE A 60 -5.00 -15.51 -7.64
CA PHE A 60 -5.97 -15.79 -8.71
C PHE A 60 -5.89 -14.74 -9.83
N LEU A 61 -5.78 -13.45 -9.47
CA LEU A 61 -5.62 -12.39 -10.47
C LEU A 61 -4.36 -12.60 -11.32
N MET A 62 -3.27 -13.06 -10.71
CA MET A 62 -2.03 -13.33 -11.43
C MET A 62 -2.17 -14.45 -12.45
N VAL A 63 -2.85 -15.55 -12.08
CA VAL A 63 -3.10 -16.67 -12.99
C VAL A 63 -3.92 -16.21 -14.20
N GLU A 64 -5.03 -15.52 -13.94
CA GLU A 64 -5.94 -15.04 -15.00
C GLU A 64 -5.24 -14.03 -15.94
N VAL A 65 -4.52 -13.06 -15.39
CA VAL A 65 -3.80 -12.07 -16.21
C VAL A 65 -2.68 -12.72 -17.01
N THR A 66 -1.98 -13.71 -16.45
CA THR A 66 -0.94 -14.46 -17.19
C THR A 66 -1.54 -15.26 -18.34
N GLY A 67 -2.64 -15.98 -18.11
CA GLY A 67 -3.33 -16.70 -19.18
C GLY A 67 -3.88 -15.78 -20.27
N PHE A 68 -4.48 -14.65 -19.87
CA PHE A 68 -4.99 -13.65 -20.81
C PHE A 68 -3.87 -13.01 -21.65
N LEU A 69 -2.75 -12.66 -21.03
CA LEU A 69 -1.61 -12.06 -21.70
C LEU A 69 -0.93 -13.05 -22.66
N ASP A 70 -0.80 -14.32 -22.27
CA ASP A 70 -0.30 -15.38 -23.15
C ASP A 70 -1.21 -15.57 -24.37
N PHE A 71 -2.53 -15.63 -24.16
CA PHE A 71 -3.51 -15.68 -25.25
C PHE A 71 -3.37 -14.48 -26.21
N ILE A 72 -3.27 -13.26 -25.69
CA ILE A 72 -3.09 -12.07 -26.52
C ILE A 72 -1.78 -12.13 -27.32
N ILE A 73 -0.68 -12.51 -26.68
CA ILE A 73 0.63 -12.59 -27.32
C ILE A 73 0.61 -13.61 -28.45
N ASN A 74 0.04 -14.79 -28.21
CA ASN A 74 0.01 -15.88 -29.16
C ASN A 74 -1.00 -15.65 -30.30
N SER A 75 -2.15 -15.04 -30.02
CA SER A 75 -3.22 -14.86 -31.01
C SER A 75 -3.13 -13.54 -31.79
N TYR A 76 -2.71 -12.44 -31.16
CA TYR A 76 -2.80 -11.10 -31.77
C TYR A 76 -1.46 -10.38 -31.93
N LEU A 77 -0.46 -10.68 -31.08
CA LEU A 77 0.84 -10.00 -31.08
C LEU A 77 2.01 -10.92 -31.48
N SER A 78 1.73 -11.98 -32.25
CA SER A 78 2.74 -12.93 -32.74
C SER A 78 4.02 -12.29 -33.31
N PRO A 79 3.98 -11.22 -34.14
CA PRO A 79 5.20 -10.58 -34.64
C PRO A 79 6.01 -9.83 -33.56
N LEU A 80 5.38 -9.40 -32.46
CA LEU A 80 6.02 -8.70 -31.35
C LEU A 80 6.47 -9.65 -30.22
N LYS A 81 6.07 -10.93 -30.28
CA LYS A 81 6.40 -11.96 -29.28
C LYS A 81 7.91 -12.08 -29.03
N VAL A 82 8.72 -12.06 -30.08
CA VAL A 82 10.19 -12.17 -29.97
C VAL A 82 10.79 -11.00 -29.19
N VAL A 83 10.26 -9.78 -29.38
CA VAL A 83 10.73 -8.58 -28.68
C VAL A 83 10.30 -8.60 -27.21
N LEU A 84 9.07 -9.03 -26.94
CA LEU A 84 8.55 -9.15 -25.57
C LEU A 84 9.36 -10.18 -24.78
N LEU A 85 9.50 -11.40 -25.32
CA LEU A 85 10.21 -12.49 -24.64
C LEU A 85 11.71 -12.23 -24.42
N LYS A 86 12.30 -11.30 -25.19
CA LYS A 86 13.68 -10.85 -24.95
C LYS A 86 13.83 -10.10 -23.61
N ASN A 87 12.78 -9.40 -23.17
CA ASN A 87 12.82 -8.56 -21.97
C ASN A 87 12.31 -9.28 -20.71
N GLY A 88 11.65 -10.43 -20.86
CA GLY A 88 11.21 -11.29 -19.76
C GLY A 88 10.16 -12.30 -20.21
N THR A 89 9.74 -13.19 -19.32
CA THR A 89 8.64 -14.13 -19.58
C THR A 89 7.28 -13.44 -19.59
N VAL A 90 6.26 -14.14 -20.10
CA VAL A 90 4.84 -13.71 -20.02
C VAL A 90 4.47 -13.40 -18.57
N PHE A 91 4.84 -14.27 -17.63
CA PHE A 91 4.62 -14.06 -16.20
C PHE A 91 5.27 -12.76 -15.69
N TYR A 92 6.53 -12.49 -16.07
CA TYR A 92 7.22 -11.25 -15.72
C TYR A 92 6.49 -10.00 -16.21
N HIS A 93 5.91 -10.05 -17.42
CA HIS A 93 5.11 -8.96 -17.96
C HIS A 93 3.74 -8.83 -17.28
N SER A 94 3.13 -9.93 -16.85
CA SER A 94 1.87 -9.92 -16.09
C SER A 94 2.05 -9.31 -14.70
N VAL A 95 3.16 -9.62 -14.02
CA VAL A 95 3.55 -8.96 -12.76
C VAL A 95 3.67 -7.46 -12.96
N PHE A 96 4.37 -7.02 -14.02
CA PHE A 96 4.46 -5.61 -14.37
C PHE A 96 3.08 -4.98 -14.59
N LEU A 97 2.21 -5.63 -15.38
CA LEU A 97 0.91 -5.09 -15.74
C LEU A 97 0.01 -4.88 -14.52
N ILE A 98 -0.13 -5.90 -13.66
CA ILE A 98 -0.92 -5.80 -12.43
C ILE A 98 -0.40 -4.66 -11.55
N ASN A 99 0.91 -4.65 -11.31
CA ASN A 99 1.55 -3.65 -10.47
C ASN A 99 1.38 -2.23 -11.04
N SER A 100 1.52 -2.05 -12.35
CA SER A 100 1.36 -0.76 -13.01
C SER A 100 -0.07 -0.21 -12.87
N VAL A 101 -1.09 -1.07 -13.00
CA VAL A 101 -2.51 -0.68 -12.83
C VAL A 101 -2.77 -0.24 -11.40
N PHE A 102 -2.36 -1.04 -10.40
CA PHE A 102 -2.58 -0.70 -9.00
C PHE A 102 -1.74 0.49 -8.53
N LEU A 103 -0.57 0.74 -9.13
CA LEU A 103 0.19 1.96 -8.89
C LEU A 103 -0.55 3.20 -9.40
N VAL A 104 -1.10 3.14 -10.62
CA VAL A 104 -1.91 4.24 -11.17
C VAL A 104 -3.14 4.50 -10.29
N PHE A 105 -3.83 3.45 -9.86
CA PHE A 105 -4.96 3.60 -8.93
C PHE A 105 -4.53 4.17 -7.58
N SER A 106 -3.39 3.73 -7.03
CA SER A 106 -2.81 4.30 -5.81
C SER A 106 -2.52 5.79 -5.97
N SER A 107 -1.97 6.19 -7.12
CA SER A 107 -1.68 7.58 -7.45
C SER A 107 -2.96 8.44 -7.54
N ILE A 108 -4.03 7.93 -8.14
CA ILE A 108 -5.34 8.60 -8.23
C ILE A 108 -5.96 8.78 -6.84
N VAL A 109 -5.91 7.74 -6.00
CA VAL A 109 -6.41 7.80 -4.62
C VAL A 109 -5.59 8.79 -3.80
N LEU A 110 -4.26 8.78 -3.94
CA LEU A 110 -3.39 9.72 -3.24
C LEU A 110 -3.68 11.17 -3.63
N ASP A 111 -3.85 11.47 -4.92
CA ASP A 111 -4.28 12.80 -5.39
C ASP A 111 -5.64 13.19 -4.78
N SER A 112 -6.56 12.24 -4.67
CA SER A 112 -7.86 12.46 -4.02
C SER A 112 -7.72 12.77 -2.51
N ILE A 113 -6.82 12.08 -1.80
CA ILE A 113 -6.52 12.35 -0.39
C ILE A 113 -5.95 13.77 -0.22
N LEU A 114 -4.96 14.15 -1.03
CA LEU A 114 -4.32 15.47 -0.97
C LEU A 114 -5.27 16.63 -1.36
N LYS A 115 -6.37 16.32 -2.06
CA LYS A 115 -7.44 17.27 -2.37
C LYS A 115 -8.43 17.48 -1.21
N LEU A 116 -8.54 16.55 -0.27
CA LEU A 116 -9.53 16.64 0.83
C LEU A 116 -9.25 17.77 1.83
N SER A 117 -8.02 18.29 1.93
CA SER A 117 -7.67 19.30 2.93
C SER A 117 -6.80 20.43 2.37
N PRO A 118 -7.33 21.66 2.19
CA PRO A 118 -6.52 22.84 1.94
C PRO A 118 -6.22 23.53 3.28
N ILE A 119 -4.99 23.40 3.76
CA ILE A 119 -4.39 24.44 4.61
C ILE A 119 -4.31 25.70 3.74
N GLU A 120 -4.64 26.90 4.23
CA GLU A 120 -4.57 28.12 3.39
C GLU A 120 -3.13 28.43 2.93
N VAL A 121 -2.11 28.07 3.72
CA VAL A 121 -0.67 28.22 3.42
C VAL A 121 -0.11 27.07 2.55
N LEU A 122 -0.71 25.88 2.64
CA LEU A 122 -0.32 24.65 1.90
C LEU A 122 -1.32 24.31 0.76
N GLY A 123 -2.27 25.22 0.50
CA GLY A 123 -3.20 25.24 -0.63
C GLY A 123 -2.52 25.56 -1.95
N ASN A 124 -1.21 25.84 -1.91
CA ASN A 124 -0.39 25.95 -3.10
C ASN A 124 -0.37 24.61 -3.84
N SER A 125 -1.00 24.61 -5.03
CA SER A 125 -1.06 23.47 -5.95
C SER A 125 0.31 22.84 -6.20
N ASN A 126 1.40 23.62 -6.13
CA ASN A 126 2.75 23.12 -6.33
C ASN A 126 3.24 22.22 -5.20
N ILE A 127 2.92 22.53 -3.94
CA ILE A 127 3.35 21.68 -2.82
C ILE A 127 2.61 20.34 -2.88
N LYS A 128 1.31 20.34 -3.16
CA LYS A 128 0.54 19.10 -3.36
C LYS A 128 1.14 18.19 -4.42
N LYS A 129 1.57 18.78 -5.56
CA LYS A 129 2.25 18.04 -6.62
C LYS A 129 3.59 17.48 -6.14
N ILE A 130 4.42 18.26 -5.44
CA ILE A 130 5.71 17.78 -4.92
C ILE A 130 5.51 16.58 -3.99
N VAL A 131 4.49 16.64 -3.14
CA VAL A 131 4.17 15.59 -2.16
C VAL A 131 3.67 14.33 -2.82
N HIS A 132 2.75 14.49 -3.77
CA HIS A 132 2.26 13.40 -4.60
C HIS A 132 3.42 12.73 -5.34
N LEU A 133 4.30 13.51 -5.97
CA LEU A 133 5.48 13.01 -6.67
C LEU A 133 6.41 12.25 -5.71
N LEU A 134 6.69 12.81 -4.54
CA LEU A 134 7.56 12.19 -3.54
C LEU A 134 6.99 10.85 -3.07
N ALA A 135 5.69 10.79 -2.78
CA ALA A 135 5.03 9.56 -2.37
C ALA A 135 5.02 8.51 -3.49
N VAL A 136 4.72 8.89 -4.75
CA VAL A 136 4.83 7.99 -5.90
C VAL A 136 6.26 7.48 -6.06
N PHE A 137 7.25 8.35 -5.91
CA PHE A 137 8.66 7.98 -6.02
C PHE A 137 9.10 7.00 -4.92
N PHE A 138 8.66 7.21 -3.68
CA PHE A 138 8.87 6.26 -2.59
C PHE A 138 8.21 4.92 -2.86
N ILE A 139 6.98 4.92 -3.41
CA ILE A 139 6.32 3.67 -3.80
C ILE A 139 7.16 2.94 -4.85
N VAL A 140 7.62 3.64 -5.91
CA VAL A 140 8.36 3.01 -7.01
C VAL A 140 9.73 2.46 -6.58
N ILE A 141 10.56 3.25 -5.88
CA ILE A 141 11.92 2.84 -5.48
C ILE A 141 11.90 1.59 -4.60
N VAL A 142 10.91 1.49 -3.73
CA VAL A 142 10.80 0.44 -2.74
C VAL A 142 10.30 -0.88 -3.36
N GLN A 143 9.87 -0.88 -4.63
CA GLN A 143 9.45 -2.04 -5.41
C GLN A 143 10.61 -2.75 -6.14
N TYR A 144 11.84 -2.65 -5.61
CA TYR A 144 12.99 -3.36 -6.16
C TYR A 144 12.86 -4.90 -6.07
N VAL A 145 11.92 -5.41 -5.27
CA VAL A 145 11.42 -6.79 -5.30
C VAL A 145 9.97 -6.77 -5.76
N PRO A 146 9.69 -6.98 -7.05
CA PRO A 146 8.32 -6.95 -7.52
C PRO A 146 7.57 -8.20 -7.05
N THR A 147 6.48 -7.97 -6.33
CA THR A 147 5.53 -9.02 -5.95
C THR A 147 4.16 -8.75 -6.56
N ASN A 148 3.30 -9.76 -6.62
CA ASN A 148 1.94 -9.64 -7.14
C ASN A 148 0.97 -8.92 -6.19
N CYS A 149 1.34 -8.74 -4.93
CA CYS A 149 0.42 -8.29 -3.88
C CYS A 149 0.73 -6.90 -3.30
N ASP A 150 1.97 -6.42 -3.38
CA ASP A 150 2.40 -5.21 -2.65
C ASP A 150 1.67 -3.94 -3.12
N LEU A 151 1.66 -3.65 -4.43
CA LEU A 151 1.01 -2.44 -4.96
C LEU A 151 -0.51 -2.51 -4.85
N MET A 152 -1.08 -3.71 -4.95
CA MET A 152 -2.49 -3.94 -4.67
C MET A 152 -2.83 -3.63 -3.21
N ALA A 153 -2.02 -4.11 -2.26
CA ALA A 153 -2.20 -3.83 -0.84
C ALA A 153 -2.07 -2.32 -0.53
N ILE A 154 -1.12 -1.62 -1.18
CA ILE A 154 -0.96 -0.16 -1.04
C ILE A 154 -2.20 0.58 -1.54
N PHE A 155 -2.77 0.17 -2.68
CA PHE A 155 -4.00 0.77 -3.20
C PHE A 155 -5.16 0.65 -2.19
N PHE A 156 -5.44 -0.54 -1.68
CA PHE A 156 -6.52 -0.76 -0.70
C PHE A 156 -6.23 -0.10 0.65
N TYR A 157 -4.96 0.01 1.03
CA TYR A 157 -4.55 0.79 2.19
C TYR A 157 -4.86 2.28 2.01
N LEU A 158 -4.42 2.90 0.92
CA LEU A 158 -4.73 4.31 0.63
C LEU A 158 -6.24 4.54 0.49
N LEU A 159 -6.99 3.59 -0.06
CA LEU A 159 -8.44 3.66 -0.13
C LEU A 159 -9.08 3.65 1.27
N GLY A 160 -8.56 2.83 2.18
CA GLY A 160 -8.97 2.81 3.59
C GLY A 160 -8.65 4.12 4.31
N VAL A 161 -7.47 4.70 4.05
CA VAL A 161 -7.11 6.04 4.55
C VAL A 161 -8.07 7.11 4.00
N LEU A 162 -8.36 7.10 2.70
CA LEU A 162 -9.29 8.03 2.07
C LEU A 162 -10.67 7.98 2.72
N PHE A 163 -11.25 6.79 2.89
CA PHE A 163 -12.57 6.66 3.53
C PHE A 163 -12.56 6.99 5.02
N SER A 164 -11.46 6.70 5.73
CA SER A 164 -11.30 7.12 7.12
C SER A 164 -11.32 8.65 7.25
N LEU A 165 -10.61 9.35 6.36
CA LEU A 165 -10.61 10.82 6.32
C LEU A 165 -11.95 11.39 5.87
N GLN A 166 -12.58 10.82 4.84
CA GLN A 166 -13.92 11.27 4.41
C GLN A 166 -14.96 11.09 5.50
N TYR A 167 -14.93 9.96 6.22
CA TYR A 167 -15.78 9.72 7.36
C TYR A 167 -15.52 10.71 8.49
N PHE A 168 -14.26 11.06 8.76
CA PHE A 168 -13.90 12.08 9.75
C PHE A 168 -14.52 13.45 9.42
N HIS A 169 -14.46 13.90 8.16
CA HIS A 169 -14.98 15.21 7.75
C HIS A 169 -16.50 15.24 7.59
N ARG A 170 -17.09 14.22 6.98
CA ARG A 170 -18.50 14.22 6.55
C ARG A 170 -19.43 13.46 7.51
N LYS A 171 -18.88 12.59 8.37
CA LYS A 171 -19.61 11.68 9.28
C LYS A 171 -20.73 10.88 8.59
N LYS A 172 -20.62 10.62 7.29
CA LYS A 172 -21.60 9.87 6.51
C LYS A 172 -21.42 8.37 6.73
N ARG A 173 -22.51 7.66 7.02
CA ARG A 173 -22.48 6.18 7.20
C ARG A 173 -22.02 5.43 5.95
N SER A 174 -22.22 5.99 4.75
CA SER A 174 -21.72 5.41 3.49
C SER A 174 -20.21 5.20 3.53
N ASP A 175 -19.46 6.20 3.98
CA ASP A 175 -18.01 6.22 3.94
C ASP A 175 -17.44 5.16 4.90
N PHE A 176 -18.12 4.94 6.03
CA PHE A 176 -17.81 3.87 6.97
C PHE A 176 -18.12 2.46 6.42
N ILE A 177 -19.23 2.29 5.70
CA ILE A 177 -19.55 1.00 5.05
C ILE A 177 -18.50 0.68 3.98
N PHE A 178 -18.13 1.67 3.15
CA PHE A 178 -17.07 1.49 2.15
C PHE A 178 -15.72 1.17 2.79
N LEU A 179 -15.40 1.78 3.94
CA LEU A 179 -14.21 1.43 4.72
C LEU A 179 -14.24 -0.03 5.18
N CYS A 180 -15.38 -0.52 5.71
CA CYS A 180 -15.52 -1.91 6.14
C CYS A 180 -15.33 -2.90 4.98
N ILE A 181 -15.96 -2.62 3.82
CA ILE A 181 -15.79 -3.42 2.60
C ILE A 181 -14.32 -3.40 2.15
N THR A 182 -13.68 -2.22 2.19
CA THR A 182 -12.27 -2.06 1.84
C THR A 182 -11.37 -2.91 2.73
N VAL A 183 -11.58 -2.92 4.05
CA VAL A 183 -10.81 -3.76 4.99
C VAL A 183 -11.04 -5.25 4.72
N LEU A 184 -12.29 -5.66 4.48
CA LEU A 184 -12.63 -7.04 4.18
C LEU A 184 -11.89 -7.54 2.93
N VAL A 185 -12.01 -6.81 1.81
CA VAL A 185 -11.33 -7.15 0.55
C VAL A 185 -9.82 -7.07 0.71
N SER A 186 -9.31 -6.05 1.39
CA SER A 186 -7.88 -5.91 1.65
C SER A 186 -7.32 -7.09 2.44
N THR A 187 -8.10 -7.72 3.33
CA THR A 187 -7.65 -8.87 4.11
C THR A 187 -7.42 -10.10 3.24
N LEU A 188 -8.20 -10.27 2.17
CA LEU A 188 -8.04 -11.34 1.17
C LEU A 188 -6.84 -11.12 0.24
N ILE A 189 -6.30 -9.90 0.24
CA ILE A 189 -5.10 -9.52 -0.51
C ILE A 189 -3.87 -9.72 0.35
N ARG A 190 -3.90 -9.16 1.57
CA ARG A 190 -2.81 -9.21 2.53
C ARG A 190 -3.26 -8.80 3.93
N GLU A 191 -2.62 -9.37 4.94
CA GLU A 191 -2.83 -9.11 6.36
C GLU A 191 -2.52 -7.65 6.77
N THR A 192 -1.76 -6.91 5.94
CA THR A 192 -1.46 -5.48 6.11
C THR A 192 -2.72 -4.60 6.20
N ALA A 193 -3.90 -5.13 5.84
CA ALA A 193 -5.19 -4.49 6.05
C ALA A 193 -5.43 -4.03 7.51
N CYS A 194 -4.79 -4.67 8.48
CA CYS A 194 -4.87 -4.27 9.90
C CYS A 194 -4.39 -2.82 10.14
N LEU A 195 -3.51 -2.29 9.28
CA LEU A 195 -3.04 -0.91 9.38
C LEU A 195 -4.15 0.12 9.11
N ASN A 196 -5.18 -0.22 8.32
CA ASN A 196 -6.34 0.66 8.15
C ASN A 196 -7.12 0.80 9.46
N ILE A 197 -7.22 -0.28 10.25
CA ILE A 197 -7.86 -0.26 11.57
C ILE A 197 -7.03 0.61 12.53
N ALA A 198 -5.70 0.42 12.54
CA ALA A 198 -4.80 1.23 13.36
C ALA A 198 -4.89 2.72 13.00
N PHE A 199 -5.01 3.05 11.71
CA PHE A 199 -5.16 4.43 11.24
C PHE A 199 -6.50 5.04 11.69
N PHE A 200 -7.60 4.31 11.51
CA PHE A 200 -8.91 4.75 11.97
C PHE A 200 -8.92 4.96 13.50
N ALA A 201 -8.37 4.02 14.27
CA ALA A 201 -8.24 4.14 15.72
C ALA A 201 -7.40 5.36 16.13
N ALA A 202 -6.31 5.65 15.42
CA ALA A 202 -5.45 6.80 15.70
C ALA A 202 -6.14 8.15 15.53
N ILE A 203 -7.06 8.26 14.57
CA ILE A 203 -7.85 9.47 14.31
C ILE A 203 -8.96 9.65 15.36
N PHE A 204 -9.68 8.58 15.70
CA PHE A 204 -10.93 8.69 16.49
C PHE A 204 -10.77 8.48 18.00
N ILE A 205 -9.70 7.84 18.47
CA ILE A 205 -9.46 7.65 19.90
C ILE A 205 -8.77 8.89 20.47
N GLU A 206 -9.47 9.66 21.30
CA GLU A 206 -8.89 10.76 22.09
C GLU A 206 -8.53 10.31 23.51
N ASN A 207 -7.47 10.89 24.08
CA ASN A 207 -7.00 10.60 25.44
C ASN A 207 -7.89 11.22 26.54
N LYS A 208 -8.87 12.06 26.20
CA LYS A 208 -9.74 12.73 27.18
C LYS A 208 -11.11 12.06 27.21
N ALA A 209 -11.44 11.44 28.37
CA ALA A 209 -12.72 11.01 28.98
C ALA A 209 -13.98 10.64 28.16
N GLY A 210 -14.14 10.99 26.87
CA GLY A 210 -15.22 10.58 25.97
C GLY A 210 -14.94 9.28 25.19
N VAL A 211 -14.05 8.44 25.73
CA VAL A 211 -13.30 7.34 25.08
C VAL A 211 -14.17 6.24 24.42
N PHE A 212 -15.49 6.21 24.66
CA PHE A 212 -16.34 5.09 24.27
C PHE A 212 -17.26 5.33 23.05
N LYS A 213 -17.26 6.52 22.44
CA LYS A 213 -18.20 6.81 21.36
C LYS A 213 -17.93 6.02 20.07
N TYR A 214 -16.65 5.78 19.74
CA TYR A 214 -16.22 5.14 18.49
C TYR A 214 -15.75 3.69 18.65
N ILE A 215 -15.85 3.12 19.86
CA ILE A 215 -15.43 1.72 20.11
C ILE A 215 -16.30 0.74 19.31
N LYS A 216 -17.59 1.06 19.12
CA LYS A 216 -18.50 0.23 18.32
C LYS A 216 -18.05 0.16 16.86
N GLU A 217 -17.70 1.30 16.28
CA GLU A 217 -17.21 1.43 14.90
C GLU A 217 -15.87 0.71 14.73
N ILE A 218 -14.94 0.87 15.68
CA ILE A 218 -13.67 0.12 15.68
C ILE A 218 -13.94 -1.38 15.78
N GLY A 219 -14.86 -1.82 16.65
CA GLY A 219 -15.24 -3.22 16.77
C GLY A 219 -15.78 -3.82 15.47
N ILE A 220 -16.59 -3.06 14.72
CA ILE A 220 -17.10 -3.48 13.41
C ILE A 220 -15.97 -3.57 12.37
N LEU A 221 -15.01 -2.64 12.39
CA LEU A 221 -13.83 -2.70 11.51
C LEU A 221 -12.93 -3.90 11.84
N VAL A 222 -12.71 -4.17 13.13
CA VAL A 222 -11.99 -5.37 13.57
C VAL A 222 -12.70 -6.64 13.11
N LEU A 223 -14.03 -6.70 13.26
CA LEU A 223 -14.80 -7.84 12.77
C LEU A 223 -14.68 -8.01 11.25
N SER A 224 -14.65 -6.91 10.49
CA SER A 224 -14.47 -6.92 9.03
C SER A 224 -13.10 -7.46 8.61
N PHE A 225 -12.09 -7.45 9.48
CA PHE A 225 -10.79 -8.08 9.26
C PHE A 225 -10.74 -9.52 9.79
N VAL A 226 -11.24 -9.76 11.00
CA VAL A 226 -11.16 -11.07 11.65
C VAL A 226 -12.00 -12.12 10.92
N LEU A 227 -13.20 -11.78 10.45
CA LEU A 227 -14.07 -12.71 9.74
C LEU A 227 -13.44 -13.29 8.47
N PRO A 228 -12.96 -12.49 7.50
CA PRO A 228 -12.31 -13.04 6.32
C PRO A 228 -11.00 -13.76 6.68
N TYR A 229 -10.23 -13.27 7.66
CA TYR A 229 -8.98 -13.93 8.07
C TYR A 229 -9.21 -15.33 8.64
N LEU A 230 -10.18 -15.49 9.56
CA LEU A 230 -10.56 -16.80 10.09
C LEU A 230 -11.21 -17.68 9.02
N GLY A 231 -12.03 -17.09 8.13
CA GLY A 231 -12.61 -17.80 7.00
C GLY A 231 -11.54 -18.43 6.10
N LEU A 232 -10.51 -17.66 5.75
CA LEU A 232 -9.36 -18.15 4.98
C LEU A 232 -8.61 -19.28 5.71
N LYS A 233 -8.38 -19.13 7.01
CA LYS A 233 -7.73 -20.15 7.85
C LYS A 233 -8.49 -21.48 7.89
N ILE A 234 -9.83 -21.44 7.89
CA ILE A 234 -10.67 -22.64 7.91
C ILE A 234 -10.74 -23.28 6.52
N MET A 235 -10.84 -22.47 5.46
CA MET A 235 -11.00 -22.96 4.08
C MET A 235 -9.70 -23.48 3.47
N ILE A 236 -8.55 -22.93 3.86
CA ILE A 236 -7.23 -23.29 3.33
C ILE A 236 -6.39 -23.88 4.48
N PRO A 237 -6.59 -25.17 4.81
CA PRO A 237 -5.74 -25.86 5.77
C PRO A 237 -4.33 -25.95 5.19
N GLN A 238 -3.36 -25.40 5.92
CA GLN A 238 -1.93 -25.48 5.60
C GLN A 238 -1.24 -26.15 6.79
N ASP A 239 -0.41 -27.17 6.52
CA ASP A 239 0.28 -27.98 7.54
C ASP A 239 1.52 -27.29 8.14
N VAL A 240 1.83 -26.07 7.72
CA VAL A 240 2.99 -25.30 8.19
C VAL A 240 2.64 -24.34 9.32
N SER A 241 3.58 -24.21 10.25
CA SER A 241 3.54 -23.29 11.40
C SER A 241 3.13 -21.88 10.98
N PHE A 242 2.56 -21.10 11.91
CA PHE A 242 2.20 -19.68 11.75
C PHE A 242 3.31 -18.76 11.20
N PHE A 243 4.52 -19.28 11.02
CA PHE A 243 5.73 -18.61 10.59
C PHE A 243 6.42 -19.44 9.52
N GLU A 244 6.78 -18.78 8.42
CA GLU A 244 7.63 -19.33 7.34
C GLU A 244 9.11 -19.45 7.78
N GLY A 245 9.46 -18.75 8.87
CA GLY A 245 10.74 -18.76 9.57
C GLY A 245 10.77 -17.67 10.64
N VAL A 246 11.64 -17.81 11.66
CA VAL A 246 11.90 -16.73 12.63
C VAL A 246 13.22 -16.07 12.23
N TYR A 247 13.13 -14.89 11.63
CA TYR A 247 14.30 -14.16 11.08
C TYR A 247 14.93 -13.17 12.09
N LEU A 248 14.58 -13.28 13.38
CA LEU A 248 15.09 -12.38 14.42
C LEU A 248 16.62 -12.27 14.43
N ALA A 249 17.33 -13.39 14.35
CA ALA A 249 18.79 -13.39 14.36
C ALA A 249 19.35 -12.70 13.10
N GLU A 250 18.83 -13.04 11.93
CA GLU A 250 19.26 -12.47 10.64
C GLU A 250 18.97 -10.97 10.52
N ASN A 251 17.89 -10.49 11.14
CA ASN A 251 17.53 -9.07 11.14
C ASN A 251 18.56 -8.19 11.88
N PHE A 252 19.24 -8.72 12.90
CA PHE A 252 20.23 -7.97 13.68
C PHE A 252 21.68 -8.30 13.33
N THR A 253 21.96 -9.41 12.64
CA THR A 253 23.32 -9.77 12.22
C THR A 253 23.67 -9.31 10.81
N SER A 254 22.69 -9.15 9.92
CA SER A 254 22.94 -8.75 8.53
C SER A 254 23.06 -7.22 8.37
N PRO A 255 24.12 -6.71 7.73
CA PRO A 255 24.29 -5.27 7.50
C PRO A 255 23.18 -4.68 6.62
N PHE A 256 22.61 -5.47 5.72
CA PHE A 256 21.49 -5.05 4.87
C PHE A 256 20.22 -4.82 5.70
N ASN A 257 19.90 -5.72 6.63
CA ASN A 257 18.71 -5.57 7.48
C ASN A 257 18.83 -4.35 8.41
N LEU A 258 20.02 -4.11 8.96
CA LEU A 258 20.30 -2.90 9.73
C LEU A 258 20.14 -1.62 8.90
N ALA A 259 20.62 -1.61 7.64
CA ALA A 259 20.43 -0.49 6.74
C ALA A 259 18.95 -0.22 6.43
N GLY A 260 18.15 -1.27 6.22
CA GLY A 260 16.70 -1.16 6.01
C GLY A 260 15.97 -0.59 7.23
N PHE A 261 16.33 -1.04 8.44
CA PHE A 261 15.79 -0.50 9.68
C PHE A 261 16.19 0.97 9.90
N LEU A 262 17.44 1.33 9.59
CA LEU A 262 17.94 2.69 9.68
C LEU A 262 17.24 3.61 8.67
N PHE A 263 17.01 3.13 7.44
CA PHE A 263 16.22 3.83 6.44
C PHE A 263 14.79 4.12 6.95
N ALA A 264 14.11 3.11 7.49
CA ALA A 264 12.77 3.29 8.04
C ALA A 264 12.77 4.28 9.21
N SER A 265 13.71 4.14 10.14
CA SER A 265 13.84 5.01 11.33
C SER A 265 14.09 6.46 10.95
N ILE A 266 15.01 6.72 10.01
CA ILE A 266 15.31 8.06 9.51
C ILE A 266 14.10 8.64 8.76
N GLY A 267 13.47 7.83 7.90
CA GLY A 267 12.25 8.22 7.20
C GLY A 267 11.14 8.65 8.16
N PHE A 268 10.89 7.85 9.21
CA PHE A 268 9.94 8.22 10.27
C PHE A 268 10.33 9.48 11.02
N TYR A 269 11.62 9.64 11.35
CA TYR A 269 12.10 10.81 12.06
C TYR A 269 11.84 12.10 11.26
N PHE A 270 12.17 12.11 9.96
CA PHE A 270 11.91 13.26 9.10
C PHE A 270 10.42 13.56 8.98
N ILE A 271 9.60 12.53 8.75
CA ILE A 271 8.14 12.70 8.68
C ILE A 271 7.59 13.25 10.00
N TYR A 272 8.02 12.71 11.14
CA TYR A 272 7.63 13.19 12.46
C TYR A 272 8.06 14.64 12.69
N SER A 273 9.22 15.04 12.17
CA SER A 273 9.69 16.44 12.22
C SER A 273 8.84 17.38 11.39
N LEU A 274 8.23 16.91 10.29
CA LEU A 274 7.35 17.69 9.41
C LEU A 274 5.93 17.87 9.99
N CYS A 275 5.49 17.02 10.92
CA CYS A 275 4.16 17.09 11.51
C CYS A 275 3.97 18.26 12.50
N SER A 276 2.76 18.82 12.53
CA SER A 276 2.28 19.74 13.59
C SER A 276 2.13 19.01 14.95
N VAL A 277 1.87 19.75 16.03
CA VAL A 277 1.72 19.17 17.39
C VAL A 277 0.60 18.11 17.44
N GLU A 278 -0.53 18.39 16.80
CA GLU A 278 -1.67 17.46 16.69
C GLU A 278 -1.34 16.26 15.79
N GLY A 279 -0.70 16.50 14.63
CA GLY A 279 -0.24 15.44 13.73
C GLY A 279 0.75 14.50 14.40
N LYS A 280 1.66 15.02 15.23
CA LYS A 280 2.58 14.21 16.05
C LYS A 280 1.84 13.32 17.04
N SER A 281 0.74 13.79 17.63
CA SER A 281 -0.11 13.00 18.54
C SER A 281 -0.79 11.85 17.80
N ILE A 282 -1.37 12.11 16.62
CA ILE A 282 -2.01 11.09 15.79
C ILE A 282 -0.99 10.07 15.30
N LEU A 283 0.18 10.51 14.84
CA LEU A 283 1.23 9.62 14.37
C LEU A 283 1.75 8.70 15.51
N LYS A 284 1.89 9.22 16.74
CA LYS A 284 2.23 8.39 17.92
C LYS A 284 1.17 7.33 18.21
N LYS A 285 -0.11 7.71 18.19
CA LYS A 285 -1.21 6.74 18.37
C LYS A 285 -1.22 5.70 17.27
N TYR A 286 -1.00 6.11 16.03
CA TYR A 286 -0.93 5.21 14.89
C TYR A 286 0.20 4.20 15.01
N LEU A 287 1.40 4.65 15.39
CA LEU A 287 2.53 3.75 15.66
C LEU A 287 2.23 2.81 16.83
N PHE A 288 1.58 3.29 17.89
CA PHE A 288 1.16 2.46 19.02
C PHE A 288 0.17 1.36 18.61
N PHE A 289 -0.88 1.71 17.85
CA PHE A 289 -1.83 0.72 17.33
C PHE A 289 -1.23 -0.20 16.26
N SER A 290 -0.13 0.21 15.63
CA SER A 290 0.61 -0.59 14.65
C SER A 290 1.69 -1.49 15.27
N ILE A 291 1.87 -1.49 16.60
CA ILE A 291 2.85 -2.36 17.29
C ILE A 291 2.69 -3.84 16.91
N PRO A 292 1.48 -4.44 16.85
CA PRO A 292 1.34 -5.84 16.45
C PRO A 292 1.91 -6.12 15.05
N TYR A 293 1.72 -5.18 14.13
CA TYR A 293 2.28 -5.28 12.77
C TYR A 293 3.80 -5.15 12.76
N LEU A 294 4.36 -4.18 13.50
CA LEU A 294 5.82 -4.01 13.64
C LEU A 294 6.48 -5.23 14.30
N GLY A 295 5.81 -5.82 15.29
CA GLY A 295 6.23 -7.07 15.91
C GLY A 295 6.31 -8.21 14.90
N MET A 296 5.28 -8.36 14.06
CA MET A 296 5.26 -9.37 12.99
C MET A 296 6.35 -9.15 11.94
N ILE A 297 6.63 -7.90 11.54
CA ILE A 297 7.77 -7.59 10.66
C ILE A 297 9.08 -8.02 11.32
N THR A 298 9.26 -7.74 12.61
CA THR A 298 10.50 -8.06 13.32
C THR A 298 10.72 -9.57 13.44
N LEU A 299 9.64 -10.34 13.58
CA LEU A 299 9.66 -11.79 13.73
C LEU A 299 9.86 -12.54 12.40
N VAL A 300 9.15 -12.12 11.35
CA VAL A 300 8.97 -12.90 10.10
C VAL A 300 9.44 -12.14 8.86
N GLY A 301 9.48 -10.81 8.93
CA GLY A 301 9.93 -9.97 7.82
C GLY A 301 11.45 -9.76 7.84
N LEU A 302 12.01 -9.49 6.67
CA LEU A 302 13.38 -9.00 6.55
C LEU A 302 13.36 -7.48 6.52
N PHE A 303 14.09 -6.82 7.42
CA PHE A 303 14.12 -5.35 7.46
C PHE A 303 14.67 -4.71 6.18
N TRP A 304 15.51 -5.44 5.43
CA TRP A 304 15.94 -5.01 4.11
C TRP A 304 14.76 -4.71 3.19
N GLU A 305 13.65 -5.45 3.32
CA GLU A 305 12.42 -5.24 2.58
C GLU A 305 11.67 -3.99 3.08
N VAL A 306 12.23 -2.83 2.76
CA VAL A 306 11.70 -1.50 3.12
C VAL A 306 10.22 -1.33 2.74
N ARG A 307 9.71 -2.10 1.76
CA ARG A 307 8.30 -2.13 1.35
C ARG A 307 7.33 -2.48 2.46
N LEU A 308 7.78 -3.21 3.48
CA LEU A 308 6.98 -3.51 4.68
C LEU A 308 6.68 -2.25 5.51
N PHE A 309 7.56 -1.25 5.47
CA PHE A 309 7.38 0.02 6.18
C PHE A 309 6.66 1.09 5.34
N LEU A 310 6.46 0.85 4.05
CA LEU A 310 5.91 1.84 3.12
C LEU A 310 4.49 2.33 3.50
N PRO A 311 3.53 1.48 3.90
CA PRO A 311 2.21 1.96 4.34
C PRO A 311 2.32 2.92 5.54
N LEU A 312 3.22 2.63 6.46
CA LEU A 312 3.46 3.44 7.66
C LEU A 312 4.07 4.81 7.29
N LEU A 313 5.06 4.83 6.37
CA LEU A 313 5.68 6.06 5.85
C LEU A 313 4.65 6.90 5.08
N LEU A 314 3.83 6.27 4.23
CA LEU A 314 2.77 6.95 3.48
C LEU A 314 1.73 7.57 4.41
N SER A 315 1.27 6.86 5.45
CA SER A 315 0.37 7.48 6.44
C SER A 315 1.01 8.64 7.16
N GLY A 316 2.29 8.52 7.53
CA GLY A 316 2.98 9.61 8.20
C GLY A 316 3.07 10.85 7.31
N LEU A 317 3.37 10.66 6.02
CA LEU A 317 3.35 11.74 5.03
C LEU A 317 1.94 12.33 4.88
N ILE A 318 0.90 11.50 4.77
CA ILE A 318 -0.50 11.97 4.70
C ILE A 318 -0.89 12.75 5.96
N VAL A 319 -0.53 12.28 7.15
CA VAL A 319 -0.79 12.97 8.44
C VAL A 319 0.02 14.25 8.58
N ALA A 320 1.24 14.30 8.03
CA ALA A 320 2.03 15.53 8.00
C ALA A 320 1.39 16.59 7.10
N PHE A 321 0.80 16.18 5.97
CA PHE A 321 0.11 17.08 5.05
C PHE A 321 -1.32 17.42 5.46
N HIS A 322 -1.96 16.53 6.21
CA HIS A 322 -3.30 16.76 6.71
C HIS A 322 -3.20 17.39 8.11
N GLN A 323 -3.41 18.70 8.19
CA GLN A 323 -3.68 19.30 9.49
C GLN A 323 -5.05 18.82 9.98
N PHE A 324 -5.08 18.38 11.23
CA PHE A 324 -6.30 18.13 12.00
C PHE A 324 -6.72 19.40 12.80
N GLU A 325 -6.22 20.57 12.39
CA GLU A 325 -6.47 21.86 13.05
C GLU A 325 -7.92 22.31 12.83
N ASN A 326 -8.76 21.94 13.81
CA ASN A 326 -9.88 22.69 14.42
C ASN A 326 -10.77 21.70 15.21
N ILE A 327 -10.17 20.87 16.07
CA ILE A 327 -10.92 19.94 16.93
C ILE A 327 -11.36 20.61 18.25
N HIS A 328 -10.94 21.85 18.52
CA HIS A 328 -11.22 22.53 19.81
C HIS A 328 -11.88 23.91 19.71
N THR A 329 -12.46 24.26 18.57
CA THR A 329 -13.29 25.47 18.44
C THR A 329 -14.60 25.16 17.73
N THR A 330 -15.47 24.39 18.40
CA THR A 330 -16.93 24.62 18.37
C THR A 330 -17.61 23.87 19.50
#